data_AF-A0AB37SNL0-F1
#
_entry.id   AF-A0AB37SNL0-F1
#
_cell.length_a   1.000
_cell.length_b   1.000
_cell.length_c   1.000
_cell.angle_alpha   90.00
_cell.angle_beta   90.00
_cell.angle_gamma   90.00
#
_symmetry.space_group_name_H-M   'P 1'
#
loop_
_entity.id
_entity.type
_entity.pdbx_description
1 polymer ?
#
loop_
_entity_poly.entity_id
_entity_poly.type
_entity_poly.pdbx_seq_one_letter_code
_entity_poly.pdbx_strand_id
1 'polypeptide(L)'
;MSRNREFSTHKFQHTFTLLQQLLAEAYKHERAGHRHRNSEGAIRLLFPEFYGSSNNDKRIGVEIFTYCLGGGGRSYVFNNIDAAVQEVHKWLRQMAEL
;
A
#
# COMPACT_ATOMS: atom_id res chain seq x y z
N MET A 1 10.83 -28.51 -2.23
CA MET A 1 10.09 -27.72 -1.22
C MET A 1 9.87 -26.31 -1.77
N SER A 2 8.63 -25.95 -2.09
CA SER A 2 8.31 -24.63 -2.66
C SER A 2 8.36 -23.55 -1.58
N ARG A 3 9.33 -22.63 -1.66
CA ARG A 3 9.69 -21.64 -0.60
C ARG A 3 9.00 -20.28 -0.75
N ASN A 4 8.00 -20.12 -1.60
CA ASN A 4 7.32 -18.82 -1.75
C ASN A 4 5.95 -18.81 -1.10
N ARG A 5 5.95 -18.64 0.23
CA ARG A 5 4.73 -18.56 1.07
C ARG A 5 4.53 -17.22 1.76
N GLU A 6 5.39 -16.22 1.55
CA GLU A 6 5.35 -14.93 2.26
C GLU A 6 3.95 -14.31 2.28
N PHE A 7 3.25 -14.28 1.14
CA PHE A 7 1.91 -13.72 1.00
C PHE A 7 0.77 -14.60 1.57
N SER A 8 1.02 -15.90 1.72
CA SER A 8 0.10 -16.84 2.35
C SER A 8 0.22 -16.87 3.87
N THR A 9 1.17 -16.11 4.44
CA THR A 9 1.31 -16.00 5.89
C THR A 9 0.17 -15.16 6.46
N HIS A 10 -0.30 -15.54 7.66
CA HIS A 10 -1.25 -14.74 8.43
C HIS A 10 -0.75 -13.31 8.65
N LYS A 11 0.57 -13.13 8.84
CA LYS A 11 1.18 -11.80 9.00
C LYS A 11 0.94 -10.94 7.77
N PHE A 12 1.30 -11.41 6.57
CA PHE A 12 1.13 -10.63 5.36
C PHE A 12 -0.35 -10.30 5.09
N GLN A 13 -1.25 -11.27 5.25
CA GLN A 13 -2.69 -11.04 5.09
C GLN A 13 -3.21 -9.98 6.06
N HIS A 14 -2.81 -10.05 7.33
CA HIS A 14 -3.16 -9.04 8.32
C HIS A 14 -2.62 -7.66 7.92
N THR A 15 -1.35 -7.56 7.52
CA THR A 15 -0.74 -6.29 7.11
C THR A 15 -1.42 -5.72 5.86
N PHE A 16 -1.83 -6.57 4.91
CA PHE A 16 -2.56 -6.14 3.72
C PHE A 16 -3.96 -5.64 4.04
N THR A 17 -4.68 -6.31 4.93
CA THR A 17 -5.97 -5.82 5.44
C THR A 17 -5.82 -4.48 6.14
N LEU A 18 -4.77 -4.30 6.96
CA LEU A 18 -4.49 -3.02 7.60
C LEU A 18 -4.24 -1.92 6.55
N LEU A 19 -3.43 -2.19 5.53
CA LEU A 19 -3.18 -1.23 4.45
C LEU A 19 -4.48 -0.81 3.74
N GLN A 20 -5.38 -1.77 3.45
CA GLN A 20 -6.69 -1.48 2.85
C GLN A 20 -7.55 -0.61 3.77
N GLN A 21 -7.58 -0.89 5.07
CA GLN A 21 -8.35 -0.11 6.05
C GLN A 21 -7.86 1.33 6.13
N LEU A 22 -6.54 1.54 6.19
CA LEU A 22 -5.95 2.88 6.24
C LEU A 22 -6.27 3.68 4.98
N LEU A 23 -6.14 3.08 3.80
CA LEU A 23 -6.51 3.76 2.56
C LEU A 23 -8.01 4.08 2.52
N ALA A 24 -8.87 3.16 2.95
CA ALA A 24 -10.32 3.41 3.02
C ALA A 24 -10.68 4.55 3.98
N GLU A 25 -10.01 4.65 5.13
CA GLU A 25 -10.14 5.77 6.05
C GLU A 25 -9.71 7.08 5.40
N ALA A 26 -8.57 7.07 4.70
CA ALA A 26 -8.04 8.25 4.02
C ALA A 26 -9.01 8.79 2.95
N TYR A 27 -9.62 7.90 2.15
CA TYR A 27 -10.65 8.28 1.18
C TYR A 27 -11.94 8.81 1.84
N LYS A 28 -12.30 8.31 3.03
CA LYS A 28 -13.46 8.84 3.78
C LYS A 28 -13.20 10.27 4.25
N HIS A 29 -12.01 10.55 4.79
CA HIS A 29 -11.62 11.90 5.20
C HIS A 29 -11.65 12.88 4.01
N GLU A 30 -11.13 12.46 2.87
CA GLU A 30 -11.12 13.28 1.65
C GLU A 30 -12.54 13.63 1.17
N ARG A 31 -13.45 12.65 1.16
CA ARG A 31 -14.87 12.87 0.81
C ARG A 31 -15.57 13.86 1.74
N ALA A 32 -15.22 13.88 3.03
CA ALA A 32 -15.81 14.81 3.99
C ALA A 32 -15.34 16.27 3.78
N GLY A 33 -14.15 16.48 3.18
CA GLY A 33 -13.53 17.80 2.98
C GLY A 33 -13.93 18.56 1.71
N HIS A 34 -14.98 18.14 1.00
CA HIS A 34 -15.53 18.79 -0.22
C HIS A 34 -14.60 18.85 -1.46
N ARG A 35 -13.50 18.09 -1.52
CA ARG A 35 -12.63 18.01 -2.72
C ARG A 35 -13.01 16.83 -3.63
N HIS A 36 -14.21 16.78 -4.17
CA HIS A 36 -14.64 15.71 -5.09
C HIS A 36 -13.92 15.71 -6.47
N ARG A 37 -12.61 15.48 -6.51
CA ARG A 37 -11.82 15.50 -7.75
C ARG A 37 -11.30 14.16 -8.22
N ASN A 38 -11.56 13.07 -7.48
CA ASN A 38 -11.58 11.65 -7.89
C ASN A 38 -11.09 10.78 -6.71
N SER A 39 -11.92 9.83 -6.24
CA SER A 39 -11.55 8.86 -5.18
C SER A 39 -10.97 7.57 -5.77
N GLU A 40 -10.32 7.65 -6.93
CA GLU A 40 -9.75 6.49 -7.59
C GLU A 40 -8.45 6.08 -6.88
N GLY A 41 -8.29 4.78 -6.71
CA GLY A 41 -7.09 4.20 -6.15
C GLY A 41 -6.96 2.73 -6.45
N ALA A 42 -5.73 2.24 -6.37
CA ALA A 42 -5.42 0.83 -6.50
C ALA A 42 -4.25 0.45 -5.62
N ILE A 43 -4.26 -0.79 -5.11
CA ILE A 43 -3.11 -1.43 -4.49
C ILE A 43 -2.70 -2.56 -5.42
N ARG A 44 -1.45 -2.57 -5.88
CA ARG A 44 -0.90 -3.66 -6.69
C ARG A 44 0.25 -4.33 -5.95
N LEU A 45 0.29 -5.65 -6.00
CA LEU A 45 1.44 -6.42 -5.53
C LEU A 45 2.45 -6.55 -6.68
N LEU A 46 3.69 -6.21 -6.41
CA LEU A 46 4.78 -6.27 -7.37
C LEU A 46 5.62 -7.50 -7.08
N PHE A 47 5.47 -8.52 -7.92
CA PHE A 47 6.29 -9.70 -7.83
C PHE A 47 7.63 -9.43 -8.51
N PRO A 48 8.75 -9.68 -7.83
CA PRO A 48 10.06 -9.47 -8.42
C PRO A 48 10.32 -10.42 -9.59
N GLU A 49 11.19 -10.02 -10.51
CA GLU A 49 11.67 -10.94 -11.55
C GLU A 49 12.25 -12.20 -10.91
N PHE A 50 11.79 -13.35 -11.40
CA PHE A 50 12.10 -14.69 -10.87
C PHE A 50 11.52 -14.98 -9.48
N TYR A 51 10.27 -14.57 -9.22
CA TYR A 51 9.44 -14.89 -8.04
C TYR A 51 9.17 -16.40 -7.77
N GLY A 52 10.08 -17.29 -8.17
CA GLY A 52 10.09 -18.73 -7.90
C GLY A 52 11.51 -19.31 -7.84
N SER A 53 12.51 -18.46 -8.08
CA SER A 53 13.92 -18.82 -8.03
C SER A 53 14.38 -18.99 -6.58
N SER A 54 15.35 -19.87 -6.36
CA SER A 54 16.04 -20.04 -5.08
C SER A 54 16.82 -18.80 -4.64
N ASN A 55 16.93 -17.79 -5.50
CA ASN A 55 17.56 -16.52 -5.19
C ASN A 55 16.64 -15.69 -4.28
N ASN A 56 16.83 -15.89 -2.98
CA ASN A 56 15.85 -15.66 -1.91
C ASN A 56 15.75 -14.20 -1.43
N ASP A 57 16.38 -13.26 -2.13
CA ASP A 57 16.56 -11.88 -1.64
C ASP A 57 15.55 -10.89 -2.21
N LYS A 58 14.62 -11.36 -3.06
CA LYS A 58 13.63 -10.49 -3.69
C LYS A 58 12.28 -10.58 -2.95
N ARG A 59 11.93 -9.53 -2.23
CA ARG A 59 10.64 -9.36 -1.54
C ARG A 59 9.56 -8.90 -2.51
N ILE A 60 8.29 -9.20 -2.19
CA ILE A 60 7.14 -8.65 -2.91
C ILE A 60 7.02 -7.16 -2.60
N GLY A 61 7.07 -6.32 -3.64
CA GLY A 61 6.81 -4.90 -3.52
C GLY A 61 5.31 -4.59 -3.52
N VAL A 62 4.96 -3.34 -3.21
CA VAL A 62 3.60 -2.83 -3.26
C VAL A 62 3.60 -1.51 -4.02
N GLU A 63 2.71 -1.36 -4.98
CA GLU A 63 2.39 -0.06 -5.58
C GLU A 63 1.04 0.42 -5.05
N ILE A 64 0.99 1.68 -4.62
CA ILE A 64 -0.25 2.38 -4.28
C ILE A 64 -0.46 3.49 -5.30
N PHE A 65 -1.55 3.38 -6.05
CA PHE A 65 -2.06 4.46 -6.88
C PHE A 65 -3.18 5.18 -6.14
N THR A 66 -3.14 6.52 -6.10
CA THR A 66 -4.14 7.35 -5.42
C THR A 66 -4.09 8.79 -5.92
N TYR A 67 -5.26 9.43 -6.00
CA TYR A 67 -5.39 10.87 -6.26
C TYR A 67 -5.50 11.72 -4.99
N CYS A 68 -5.77 11.07 -3.86
CA CYS A 68 -6.19 11.72 -2.63
C CYS A 68 -5.05 11.91 -1.63
N LEU A 69 -3.96 11.14 -1.78
CA LEU A 69 -2.93 10.98 -0.76
C LEU A 69 -1.53 11.21 -1.31
N GLY A 70 -0.62 11.60 -0.42
CA GLY A 70 0.80 11.74 -0.69
C GLY A 70 1.24 13.11 -1.22
N GLY A 71 2.56 13.26 -1.40
CA GLY A 71 3.24 14.52 -1.67
C GLY A 71 3.19 15.03 -3.11
N GLY A 72 2.10 14.78 -3.85
CA GLY A 72 1.90 15.29 -5.22
C GLY A 72 2.18 14.29 -6.35
N GLY A 73 2.60 13.07 -6.04
CA GLY A 73 2.61 11.94 -6.98
C GLY A 73 1.27 11.21 -7.02
N ARG A 74 1.03 10.40 -8.07
CA ARG A 74 -0.17 9.55 -8.18
C ARG A 74 0.09 8.07 -7.96
N SER A 75 1.34 7.63 -8.13
CA SER A 75 1.75 6.25 -7.90
C SER A 75 2.99 6.19 -7.03
N TYR A 76 2.98 5.32 -6.03
CA TYR A 76 4.02 5.19 -5.02
C TYR A 76 4.41 3.71 -4.90
N VAL A 77 5.69 3.41 -5.14
CA VAL A 77 6.22 2.05 -5.15
C VAL A 77 7.05 1.81 -3.89
N PHE A 78 6.77 0.70 -3.22
CA PHE A 78 7.42 0.28 -1.99
C PHE A 78 8.05 -1.11 -2.17
N ASN A 79 9.22 -1.32 -1.57
CA ASN A 79 9.94 -2.59 -1.64
C ASN A 79 9.29 -3.71 -0.83
N ASN A 80 8.36 -3.38 0.07
CA ASN A 80 7.57 -4.34 0.85
C ASN A 80 6.30 -3.68 1.42
N ILE A 81 5.41 -4.53 1.93
CA ILE A 81 4.12 -4.11 2.47
C ILE A 81 4.22 -3.31 3.77
N ASP A 82 5.20 -3.61 4.62
CA ASP A 82 5.38 -2.89 5.89
C ASP A 82 5.77 -1.42 5.62
N ALA A 83 6.63 -1.17 4.64
CA ALA A 83 7.00 0.17 4.19
C ALA A 83 5.81 0.94 3.62
N ALA A 84 4.94 0.26 2.85
CA ALA A 84 3.72 0.86 2.32
C ALA A 84 2.76 1.31 3.44
N VAL A 85 2.56 0.46 4.47
CA VAL A 85 1.73 0.79 5.64
C VAL A 85 2.28 1.99 6.41
N GLN A 86 3.59 2.04 6.64
CA GLN A 86 4.22 3.16 7.34
C GLN A 86 4.01 4.49 6.61
N GLU A 87 4.13 4.49 5.29
CA GLU A 87 3.96 5.71 4.49
C GLU A 87 2.49 6.15 4.44
N VAL A 88 1.53 5.23 4.28
CA VAL A 88 0.10 5.60 4.32
C VAL A 88 -0.31 6.15 5.69
N HIS A 89 0.20 5.58 6.79
CA HIS A 89 -0.01 6.13 8.12
C HIS A 89 0.52 7.56 8.25
N LYS A 90 1.69 7.84 7.66
CA LYS A 90 2.27 9.19 7.65
C LYS A 90 1.37 10.16 6.88
N TRP A 91 0.86 9.79 5.70
CA TRP A 91 -0.07 10.63 4.94
C TRP A 91 -1.36 10.92 5.73
N LEU A 92 -1.93 9.90 6.38
CA LEU A 92 -3.13 10.07 7.22
C LEU A 92 -2.91 11.07 8.37
N ARG A 93 -1.77 11.00 9.06
CA ARG A 93 -1.43 11.96 10.12
C ARG A 93 -1.33 13.38 9.57
N GLN A 94 -0.66 13.55 8.44
CA GLN A 94 -0.55 14.86 7.77
C GLN A 94 -1.91 15.42 7.35
N MET A 95 -2.86 14.57 6.96
CA MET A 95 -4.23 15.01 6.63
C MET A 95 -5.04 15.39 7.87
N ALA A 96 -4.83 14.72 9.00
CA ALA A 96 -5.55 15.03 10.24
C ALA A 96 -5.03 16.30 10.95
N GLU A 97 -3.79 16.71 10.64
CA GLU A 97 -3.17 17.95 11.13
C GLU A 97 -3.52 19.19 10.27
N LEU A 98 -4.21 18.99 9.13
CA LEU A 98 -4.70 20.03 8.21
C LEU A 98 -6.19 20.36 8.47
#